data_AF-A0A8S7P8D8-F1
#
_entry.id   AF-A0A8S7P8D8-F1
#
_cell.length_a   1.000
_cell.length_b   1.000
_cell.length_c   1.000
_cell.angle_alpha   90.00
_cell.angle_beta   90.00
_cell.angle_gamma   90.00
#
_symmetry.space_group_name_H-M   'P 1'
#
loop_
_entity.id
_entity.type
_entity.pdbx_description
1 polymer ?
#
loop_
_entity_poly.entity_id
_entity_poly.type
_entity_poly.pdbx_seq_one_letter_code
_entity_poly.pdbx_strand_id
1 'polypeptide(L)'
;LGQKCRVVLVGDCYQQIYRFRGANNALSHPALKNADRLWLTQSFRFGPAVARMANLLLQREGETREVKGCGGDDEVLLKCHAREHLQGHYTVLSRTVAGVIATALMAAMKGQKVYWVGGIEGYRTGELEDLYWFQVDMPERMHSDRLRRDYRNFEEYKYIAKSTKDVEMNQSLRLLELCFPLPKKLELLRQYTVTN
;
A
#
# COMPACT_ATOMS: atom_id res chain seq x y z
N LEU A 1 -13.20 4.04 29.40
CA LEU A 1 -13.87 5.28 29.86
C LEU A 1 -13.96 5.40 31.39
N GLY A 2 -13.21 4.61 32.17
CA GLY A 2 -13.28 4.61 33.65
C GLY A 2 -12.26 5.51 34.37
N GLN A 3 -11.67 6.49 33.69
CA GLN A 3 -10.73 7.44 34.31
C GLN A 3 -11.50 8.58 34.99
N LYS A 4 -11.03 9.03 36.16
CA LYS A 4 -11.61 10.16 36.92
C LYS A 4 -11.15 11.52 36.37
N CYS A 5 -11.23 11.71 35.06
CA CYS A 5 -10.88 12.97 34.40
C CYS A 5 -11.75 13.21 33.17
N ARG A 6 -11.68 14.43 32.61
CA ARG A 6 -12.31 14.72 31.32
C ARG A 6 -11.55 13.98 30.21
N VAL A 7 -12.29 13.23 29.39
CA VAL A 7 -11.74 12.46 28.28
C VAL A 7 -12.18 13.11 26.97
N VAL A 8 -11.22 13.47 26.12
CA VAL A 8 -11.47 13.94 24.75
C VAL A 8 -11.01 12.86 23.79
N LEU A 9 -11.88 12.44 22.88
CA LEU A 9 -11.58 11.45 21.85
C LEU A 9 -11.57 12.13 20.48
N VAL A 10 -10.57 11.82 19.68
CA VAL A 10 -10.40 12.36 18.32
C VAL A 10 -10.19 11.20 17.37
N GLY A 11 -10.81 11.27 16.20
CA GLY A 11 -10.63 10.29 15.14
C GLY A 11 -11.58 10.55 13.98
N ASP A 12 -11.51 9.68 12.99
CA ASP A 12 -12.33 9.71 11.78
C ASP A 12 -12.82 8.28 11.51
N CYS A 13 -14.15 8.10 11.48
CA CYS A 13 -14.75 6.78 11.23
C CYS A 13 -14.53 6.28 9.80
N TYR A 14 -14.29 7.19 8.85
CA TYR A 14 -14.02 6.86 7.44
C TYR A 14 -12.56 6.47 7.21
N GLN A 15 -11.65 6.78 8.14
CA GLN A 15 -10.22 6.37 8.06
C GLN A 15 -9.93 5.04 8.78
N GLN A 16 -10.95 4.25 9.09
CA GLN A 16 -10.79 2.95 9.77
C GLN A 16 -10.35 1.83 8.80
N ILE A 17 -9.11 1.89 8.33
CA ILE A 17 -8.56 0.95 7.33
C ILE A 17 -7.99 -0.36 7.93
N TYR A 18 -7.89 -0.48 9.25
CA TYR A 18 -7.31 -1.64 9.95
C TYR A 18 -8.35 -2.65 10.48
N ARG A 19 -9.61 -2.61 10.01
CA ARG A 19 -10.67 -3.54 10.46
C ARG A 19 -10.28 -5.01 10.32
N PHE A 20 -9.52 -5.37 9.29
CA PHE A 20 -9.03 -6.73 9.06
C PHE A 20 -8.09 -7.25 10.17
N ARG A 21 -7.53 -6.37 11.00
CA ARG A 21 -6.73 -6.71 12.18
C ARG A 21 -7.54 -6.65 13.49
N GLY A 22 -8.86 -6.60 13.40
CA GLY A 22 -9.75 -6.50 14.57
C GLY A 22 -9.91 -5.10 15.13
N ALA A 23 -9.46 -4.05 14.42
CA ALA A 23 -9.64 -2.68 14.88
C ALA A 23 -11.13 -2.29 14.89
N ASN A 24 -11.65 -1.88 16.04
CA ASN A 24 -13.02 -1.40 16.22
C ASN A 24 -13.10 0.14 16.24
N ASN A 25 -14.24 0.71 15.86
CA ASN A 25 -14.47 2.16 15.89
C ASN A 25 -14.71 2.61 17.34
N ALA A 26 -13.70 3.23 17.94
CA ALA A 26 -13.80 3.73 19.32
C ALA A 26 -14.85 4.85 19.47
N LEU A 27 -15.13 5.62 18.42
CA LEU A 27 -16.07 6.75 18.44
C LEU A 27 -17.54 6.33 18.44
N SER A 28 -17.83 5.06 18.16
CA SER A 28 -19.18 4.47 18.23
C SER A 28 -19.45 3.74 19.56
N HIS A 29 -18.58 3.89 20.56
CA HIS A 29 -18.77 3.20 21.85
C HIS A 29 -20.06 3.70 22.57
N PRO A 30 -20.93 2.80 23.08
CA PRO A 30 -22.24 3.18 23.65
C PRO A 30 -22.18 4.22 24.78
N ALA A 31 -21.13 4.17 25.60
CA ALA A 31 -20.91 5.14 26.67
C ALA A 31 -20.65 6.59 26.19
N LEU A 32 -20.44 6.80 24.88
CA LEU A 32 -20.30 8.13 24.26
C LEU A 32 -21.62 8.69 23.71
N LYS A 33 -22.76 8.02 23.96
CA LYS A 33 -24.07 8.44 23.43
C LYS A 33 -24.43 9.88 23.79
N ASN A 34 -24.07 10.33 24.99
CA ASN A 34 -24.36 11.66 25.51
C ASN A 34 -23.15 12.60 25.52
N ALA A 35 -22.05 12.24 24.84
CA ALA A 35 -20.87 13.08 24.76
C ALA A 35 -21.07 14.21 23.72
N ASP A 36 -20.47 15.37 23.98
CA ASP A 36 -20.41 16.46 23.01
C ASP A 36 -19.68 16.00 21.73
N ARG A 37 -20.25 16.34 20.58
CA ARG A 37 -19.68 16.03 19.27
C ARG A 37 -19.34 17.32 18.54
N LEU A 38 -18.08 17.44 18.17
CA LEU A 38 -17.55 18.55 17.41
C LEU A 38 -16.96 18.01 16.11
N TRP A 39 -17.15 18.76 15.02
CA TRP A 39 -16.69 18.35 13.69
C TRP A 39 -15.69 19.36 13.16
N LEU A 40 -14.50 18.86 12.82
CA LEU A 40 -13.45 19.63 12.16
C LEU A 40 -13.53 19.34 10.66
N THR A 41 -14.31 20.14 9.94
CA THR A 41 -14.52 19.94 8.50
C THR A 41 -13.54 20.71 7.63
N GLN A 42 -12.65 21.52 8.21
CA GLN A 42 -11.63 22.26 7.47
C GLN A 42 -10.31 21.47 7.46
N SER A 43 -9.83 21.13 6.27
CA SER A 43 -8.55 20.46 6.05
C SER A 43 -7.52 21.46 5.52
N PHE A 44 -6.42 21.64 6.25
CA PHE A 44 -5.30 22.48 5.81
C PHE A 44 -4.25 21.69 4.98
N ARG A 45 -4.49 20.39 4.74
CA ARG A 45 -3.54 19.51 4.04
C ARG A 45 -3.69 19.54 2.52
N PHE A 46 -4.86 19.92 2.02
CA PHE A 46 -5.19 19.88 0.59
C PHE A 46 -6.19 20.98 0.25
N GLY A 47 -6.29 21.30 -1.03
CA GLY A 47 -7.14 22.35 -1.58
C GLY A 47 -8.53 21.87 -2.01
N PRO A 48 -9.29 22.73 -2.67
CA PRO A 48 -10.68 22.44 -3.04
C PRO A 48 -10.84 21.25 -4.00
N ALA A 49 -9.89 20.95 -4.87
CA ALA A 49 -10.03 19.87 -5.86
C ALA A 49 -9.99 18.48 -5.22
N VAL A 50 -9.04 18.24 -4.31
CA VAL A 50 -9.00 16.98 -3.55
C VAL A 50 -10.21 16.88 -2.61
N ALA A 51 -10.62 18.01 -2.00
CA ALA A 51 -11.81 18.05 -1.14
C ALA A 51 -13.08 17.59 -1.87
N ARG A 52 -13.29 18.06 -3.11
CA ARG A 52 -14.43 17.63 -3.94
C ARG A 52 -14.44 16.12 -4.14
N MET A 53 -13.30 15.53 -4.49
CA MET A 53 -13.20 14.08 -4.69
C MET A 53 -13.43 13.29 -3.40
N ALA A 54 -12.89 13.77 -2.27
CA ALA A 54 -13.12 13.16 -0.97
C ALA A 54 -14.62 13.18 -0.60
N ASN A 55 -15.29 14.32 -0.76
CA ASN A 55 -16.71 14.46 -0.46
C ASN A 55 -17.59 13.55 -1.34
N LEU A 56 -17.26 13.38 -2.63
CA LEU A 56 -17.98 12.43 -3.50
C LEU A 56 -17.89 10.98 -2.97
N LEU A 57 -16.75 10.57 -2.43
CA LEU A 57 -16.59 9.25 -1.82
C LEU A 57 -17.34 9.16 -0.49
N LEU A 58 -17.23 10.18 0.36
CA LEU A 58 -17.89 10.22 1.68
C LEU A 58 -19.42 10.25 1.57
N GLN A 59 -19.98 10.98 0.60
CA GLN A 59 -21.43 11.04 0.35
C GLN A 59 -21.99 9.67 -0.04
N ARG A 60 -21.23 8.85 -0.78
CA ARG A 60 -21.65 7.47 -1.10
C ARG A 60 -21.74 6.58 0.14
N GLU A 61 -20.93 6.86 1.15
CA GLU A 61 -20.96 6.19 2.46
C GLU A 61 -21.94 6.87 3.44
N GLY A 62 -22.77 7.82 2.96
CA GLY A 62 -23.84 8.47 3.72
C GLY A 62 -23.40 9.65 4.59
N GLU A 63 -22.17 10.17 4.45
CA GLU A 63 -21.79 11.41 5.15
C GLU A 63 -22.52 12.61 4.53
N THR A 64 -23.06 13.47 5.39
CA THR A 64 -23.77 14.70 4.98
C THR A 64 -22.92 15.95 5.20
N ARG A 65 -21.86 15.84 6.01
CA ARG A 65 -20.93 16.93 6.29
C ARG A 65 -19.82 16.96 5.27
N GLU A 66 -19.65 18.09 4.61
CA GLU A 66 -18.59 18.27 3.62
C GLU A 66 -17.28 18.71 4.26
N VAL A 67 -16.18 18.09 3.84
CA VAL A 67 -14.82 18.55 4.13
C VAL A 67 -14.48 19.71 3.18
N LYS A 68 -13.98 20.81 3.72
CA LYS A 68 -13.47 21.96 3.00
C LYS A 68 -11.95 21.86 2.89
N GLY A 69 -11.43 21.92 1.67
CA GLY A 69 -9.99 22.06 1.42
C GLY A 69 -9.58 23.51 1.60
N CYS A 70 -8.85 23.80 2.66
CA CYS A 70 -8.32 25.12 3.02
C CYS A 70 -6.79 25.18 2.85
N GLY A 71 -6.19 24.17 2.21
CA GLY A 71 -4.82 24.25 1.71
C GLY A 71 -4.72 25.14 0.46
N GLY A 72 -3.51 25.27 -0.08
CA GLY A 72 -3.28 25.94 -1.36
C GLY A 72 -3.94 25.21 -2.54
N ASP A 73 -3.80 25.79 -3.73
CA ASP A 73 -4.35 25.22 -4.95
C ASP A 73 -3.86 23.80 -5.20
N ASP A 74 -4.78 22.92 -5.62
CA ASP A 74 -4.52 21.52 -5.89
C ASP A 74 -5.30 21.02 -7.11
N GLU A 75 -4.88 19.87 -7.64
CA GLU A 75 -5.44 19.30 -8.85
C GLU A 75 -5.67 17.80 -8.70
N VAL A 76 -6.70 17.31 -9.40
CA VAL A 76 -6.97 15.88 -9.55
C VAL A 76 -6.91 15.54 -11.03
N LEU A 77 -5.84 14.87 -11.42
CA LEU A 77 -5.56 14.55 -12.81
C LEU A 77 -5.88 13.09 -13.14
N LEU A 78 -6.35 12.85 -14.35
CA LEU A 78 -6.41 11.50 -14.92
C LEU A 78 -5.01 11.06 -15.36
N LYS A 79 -4.78 9.73 -15.30
CA LYS A 79 -3.47 9.08 -15.42
C LYS A 79 -2.64 9.47 -16.66
N CYS A 80 -3.29 9.89 -17.74
CA CYS A 80 -2.63 10.30 -18.99
C CYS A 80 -1.90 11.65 -18.87
N HIS A 81 -2.33 12.57 -18.00
CA HIS A 81 -1.75 13.93 -17.91
C HIS A 81 -0.77 14.11 -16.76
N ALA A 82 -0.77 13.20 -15.78
CA ALA A 82 0.01 13.36 -14.55
C ALA A 82 1.51 13.13 -14.73
N ARG A 83 1.95 12.29 -15.67
CA ARG A 83 3.35 11.83 -15.72
C ARG A 83 4.33 12.81 -16.36
N GLU A 84 3.85 13.75 -17.15
CA GLU A 84 4.71 14.68 -17.91
C GLU A 84 5.06 15.95 -17.12
N HIS A 85 4.30 16.25 -16.05
CA HIS A 85 4.42 17.51 -15.29
C HIS A 85 4.89 17.34 -13.85
N LEU A 86 5.11 16.11 -13.36
CA LEU A 86 5.60 15.88 -12.01
C LEU A 86 7.10 16.15 -11.92
N GLN A 87 7.47 17.30 -11.37
CA GLN A 87 8.84 17.66 -11.01
C GLN A 87 9.04 17.55 -9.49
N GLY A 88 10.25 17.19 -9.07
CA GLY A 88 10.61 17.09 -7.65
C GLY A 88 10.21 15.77 -6.99
N HIS A 89 10.17 15.76 -5.66
CA HIS A 89 9.85 14.57 -4.87
C HIS A 89 8.34 14.32 -4.83
N TYR A 90 7.94 13.10 -5.15
CA TYR A 90 6.55 12.66 -5.04
C TYR A 90 6.48 11.27 -4.43
N THR A 91 5.33 10.97 -3.82
CA THR A 91 5.05 9.64 -3.26
C THR A 91 4.04 8.92 -4.14
N VAL A 92 4.33 7.67 -4.48
CA VAL A 92 3.39 6.78 -5.16
C VAL A 92 2.76 5.84 -4.15
N LEU A 93 1.43 5.85 -4.07
CA LEU A 93 0.66 4.89 -3.29
C LEU A 93 0.08 3.82 -4.22
N SER A 94 0.18 2.56 -3.80
CA SER A 94 -0.37 1.42 -4.53
C SER A 94 -1.16 0.54 -3.59
N ARG A 95 -2.23 -0.08 -4.10
CA ARG A 95 -3.08 -0.98 -3.30
C ARG A 95 -2.36 -2.24 -2.83
N THR A 96 -1.35 -2.68 -3.58
CA THR A 96 -0.58 -3.90 -3.31
C THR A 96 0.92 -3.62 -3.36
N VAL A 97 1.72 -4.41 -2.65
CA VAL A 97 3.19 -4.37 -2.76
C VAL A 97 3.63 -4.65 -4.21
N ALA A 98 2.90 -5.49 -4.93
CA ALA A 98 3.13 -5.72 -6.36
C ALA A 98 3.06 -4.42 -7.20
N GLY A 99 2.09 -3.56 -6.92
CA GLY A 99 1.98 -2.25 -7.56
C GLY A 99 3.13 -1.31 -7.21
N VAL A 100 3.61 -1.35 -5.96
CA VAL A 100 4.78 -0.55 -5.52
C VAL A 100 6.02 -0.99 -6.28
N ILE A 101 6.34 -2.29 -6.27
CA ILE A 101 7.54 -2.84 -6.95
C ILE A 101 7.48 -2.56 -8.46
N ALA A 102 6.34 -2.78 -9.11
CA ALA A 102 6.19 -2.50 -10.53
C ALA A 102 6.40 -1.01 -10.87
N THR A 103 5.91 -0.11 -10.03
CA THR A 103 6.09 1.33 -10.22
C THR A 103 7.52 1.76 -9.96
N ALA A 104 8.14 1.24 -8.90
CA ALA A 104 9.56 1.47 -8.60
C ALA A 104 10.45 0.99 -9.75
N LEU A 105 10.14 -0.17 -10.33
CA LEU A 105 10.90 -0.72 -11.44
C LEU A 105 10.79 0.15 -12.69
N MET A 106 9.58 0.61 -13.02
CA MET A 106 9.38 1.57 -14.12
C MET A 106 10.15 2.87 -13.90
N ALA A 107 10.24 3.35 -12.66
CA ALA A 107 11.00 4.55 -12.31
C ALA A 107 12.52 4.31 -12.44
N ALA A 108 13.03 3.21 -11.90
CA ALA A 108 14.43 2.82 -11.98
C ALA A 108 14.89 2.61 -13.43
N MET A 109 14.07 1.98 -14.27
CA MET A 109 14.34 1.84 -15.72
C MET A 109 14.41 3.18 -16.45
N LYS A 110 13.79 4.24 -15.92
CA LYS A 110 13.88 5.62 -16.44
C LYS A 110 15.03 6.42 -15.81
N GLY A 111 15.87 5.78 -15.00
CA GLY A 111 16.97 6.45 -14.31
C GLY A 111 16.55 7.24 -13.06
N GLN A 112 15.30 7.10 -12.60
CA GLN A 112 14.80 7.84 -11.44
C GLN A 112 15.19 7.13 -10.13
N LYS A 113 15.58 7.92 -9.12
CA LYS A 113 15.87 7.42 -7.78
C LYS A 113 14.58 7.09 -7.02
N VAL A 114 14.61 6.01 -6.23
CA VAL A 114 13.46 5.49 -5.49
C VAL A 114 13.78 5.44 -4.00
N TYR A 115 12.92 6.06 -3.19
CA TYR A 115 12.97 5.92 -1.74
C TYR A 115 11.89 4.94 -1.27
N TRP A 116 12.25 3.97 -0.43
CA TRP A 116 11.34 2.96 0.10
C TRP A 116 10.97 3.26 1.55
N VAL A 117 9.69 3.46 1.82
CA VAL A 117 9.20 3.66 3.18
C VAL A 117 9.35 2.34 3.95
N GLY A 118 10.22 2.31 4.96
CA GLY A 118 10.54 1.11 5.73
C GLY A 118 11.62 0.21 5.09
N GLY A 119 12.30 0.69 4.05
CA GLY A 119 13.35 -0.05 3.33
C GLY A 119 12.80 -1.07 2.34
N ILE A 120 13.59 -1.38 1.31
CA ILE A 120 13.18 -2.32 0.24
C ILE A 120 12.94 -3.74 0.78
N GLU A 121 13.59 -4.12 1.88
CA GLU A 121 13.46 -5.46 2.46
C GLU A 121 12.12 -5.67 3.17
N GLY A 122 11.44 -4.58 3.57
CA GLY A 122 10.06 -4.64 4.08
C GLY A 122 9.03 -5.11 3.03
N TYR A 123 9.43 -5.24 1.77
CA TYR A 123 8.57 -5.64 0.65
C TYR A 123 8.76 -7.11 0.23
N ARG A 124 9.39 -7.94 1.08
CA ARG A 124 9.57 -9.40 0.90
C ARG A 124 10.31 -9.78 -0.40
N THR A 125 11.30 -8.96 -0.77
CA THR A 125 12.17 -9.18 -1.94
C THR A 125 12.91 -10.52 -1.90
N GLY A 126 13.39 -10.94 -0.72
CA GLY A 126 14.09 -12.21 -0.54
C GLY A 126 13.21 -13.45 -0.79
N GLU A 127 11.97 -13.45 -0.29
CA GLU A 127 11.03 -14.55 -0.57
C GLU A 127 10.67 -14.64 -2.05
N LEU A 128 10.64 -13.49 -2.74
CA LEU A 128 10.41 -13.43 -4.18
C LEU A 128 11.63 -13.97 -4.96
N GLU A 129 12.85 -13.69 -4.49
CA GLU A 129 14.09 -14.28 -5.03
C GLU A 129 14.08 -15.81 -4.88
N ASP A 130 13.73 -16.33 -3.71
CA ASP A 130 13.63 -17.77 -3.47
C ASP A 130 12.59 -18.42 -4.38
N LEU A 131 11.43 -17.77 -4.57
CA LEU A 131 10.40 -18.25 -5.48
C LEU A 131 10.87 -18.27 -6.94
N TYR A 132 11.69 -17.29 -7.35
CA TYR A 132 12.30 -17.28 -8.67
C TYR A 132 13.29 -18.42 -8.87
N TRP A 133 14.20 -18.63 -7.92
CA TRP A 133 15.16 -19.72 -8.00
C TRP A 133 14.50 -21.10 -7.95
N PHE A 134 13.40 -21.22 -7.18
CA PHE A 134 12.55 -22.41 -7.19
C PHE A 134 11.85 -22.63 -8.54
N GLN A 135 11.45 -21.56 -9.25
CA GLN A 135 10.87 -21.65 -10.59
C GLN A 135 11.87 -22.17 -11.63
N VAL A 136 13.13 -21.70 -11.58
CA VAL A 136 14.17 -22.06 -12.57
C VAL A 136 14.99 -23.29 -12.17
N ASP A 137 14.55 -24.01 -11.13
CA ASP A 137 15.18 -25.23 -10.61
C ASP A 137 16.67 -25.06 -10.24
N MET A 138 16.99 -23.92 -9.60
CA MET A 138 18.34 -23.61 -9.09
C MET A 138 18.33 -23.41 -7.57
N PRO A 139 18.05 -24.47 -6.78
CA PRO A 139 17.83 -24.33 -5.34
C PRO A 139 19.07 -23.91 -4.54
N GLU A 140 20.28 -24.13 -5.06
CA GLU A 140 21.54 -23.69 -4.46
C GLU A 140 21.67 -22.16 -4.34
N ARG A 141 20.83 -21.40 -5.06
CA ARG A 141 20.77 -19.94 -4.99
C ARG A 141 19.68 -19.41 -4.06
N MET A 142 18.86 -20.29 -3.49
CA MET A 142 17.81 -19.92 -2.55
C MET A 142 18.41 -19.61 -1.18
N HIS A 143 17.88 -18.59 -0.52
CA HIS A 143 18.22 -18.22 0.85
C HIS A 143 17.55 -19.14 1.87
N SER A 144 16.37 -19.69 1.54
CA SER A 144 15.58 -20.58 2.42
C SER A 144 15.08 -21.84 1.72
N ASP A 145 15.18 -22.98 2.39
CA ASP A 145 14.68 -24.28 1.92
C ASP A 145 13.16 -24.46 2.05
N ARG A 146 12.42 -23.46 2.60
CA ARG A 146 11.00 -23.60 2.92
C ARG A 146 10.16 -24.08 1.74
N LEU A 147 10.34 -23.48 0.56
CA LEU A 147 9.57 -23.85 -0.63
C LEU A 147 9.78 -25.30 -1.05
N ARG A 148 10.99 -25.84 -0.86
CA ARG A 148 11.30 -27.25 -1.20
C ARG A 148 10.73 -28.25 -0.19
N ARG A 149 10.54 -27.82 1.06
CA ARG A 149 9.93 -28.66 2.10
C ARG A 149 8.42 -28.71 1.94
N ASP A 150 7.83 -27.57 1.61
CA ASP A 150 6.38 -27.41 1.52
C ASP A 150 5.82 -27.84 0.15
N TYR A 151 6.65 -27.84 -0.91
CA TYR A 151 6.22 -28.11 -2.29
C TYR A 151 7.25 -28.96 -3.06
N ARG A 152 6.76 -29.87 -3.89
CA ARG A 152 7.52 -30.75 -4.78
C ARG A 152 8.22 -29.96 -5.89
N ASN A 153 7.52 -28.99 -6.48
CA ASN A 153 8.01 -28.14 -7.55
C ASN A 153 7.17 -26.85 -7.70
N PHE A 154 7.60 -25.96 -8.59
CA PHE A 154 6.92 -24.70 -8.84
C PHE A 154 5.49 -24.87 -9.39
N GLU A 155 5.23 -25.92 -10.18
CA GLU A 155 3.88 -26.17 -10.71
C GLU A 155 2.89 -26.56 -9.59
N GLU A 156 3.34 -27.33 -8.59
CA GLU A 156 2.52 -27.61 -7.40
C GLU A 156 2.25 -26.33 -6.60
N TYR A 157 3.26 -25.47 -6.38
CA TYR A 157 3.08 -24.17 -5.74
C TYR A 157 2.02 -23.32 -6.48
N LYS A 158 2.12 -23.24 -7.80
CA LYS A 158 1.20 -22.50 -8.67
C LYS A 158 -0.22 -23.08 -8.65
N TYR A 159 -0.34 -24.40 -8.63
CA TYR A 159 -1.61 -25.09 -8.51
C TYR A 159 -2.28 -24.79 -7.16
N ILE A 160 -1.54 -24.87 -6.06
CA ILE A 160 -2.05 -24.59 -4.71
C ILE A 160 -2.48 -23.12 -4.60
N ALA A 161 -1.67 -22.18 -5.09
CA ALA A 161 -2.01 -20.75 -5.07
C ALA A 161 -3.36 -20.46 -5.76
N LYS A 162 -3.60 -21.08 -6.92
CA LYS A 162 -4.85 -20.92 -7.67
C LYS A 162 -6.03 -21.61 -6.99
N SER A 163 -5.83 -22.84 -6.51
CA SER A 163 -6.89 -23.65 -5.91
C SER A 163 -7.37 -23.08 -4.57
N THR A 164 -6.45 -22.58 -3.74
CA THR A 164 -6.76 -21.99 -2.43
C THR A 164 -7.19 -20.53 -2.51
N LYS A 165 -6.94 -19.86 -3.64
CA LYS A 165 -7.10 -18.41 -3.82
C LYS A 165 -6.32 -17.61 -2.77
N ASP A 166 -5.18 -18.14 -2.33
CA ASP A 166 -4.32 -17.48 -1.35
C ASP A 166 -3.81 -16.15 -1.92
N VAL A 167 -4.09 -15.06 -1.20
CA VAL A 167 -3.80 -13.70 -1.67
C VAL A 167 -2.29 -13.47 -1.78
N GLU A 168 -1.50 -13.99 -0.84
CA GLU A 168 -0.06 -13.79 -0.81
C GLU A 168 0.63 -14.58 -1.91
N MET A 169 0.28 -15.86 -2.07
CA MET A 169 0.85 -16.70 -3.13
C MET A 169 0.56 -16.14 -4.52
N ASN A 170 -0.70 -15.75 -4.77
CA ASN A 170 -1.08 -15.15 -6.05
C ASN A 170 -0.38 -13.81 -6.30
N GLN A 171 -0.14 -13.04 -5.24
CA GLN A 171 0.63 -11.80 -5.35
C GLN A 171 2.09 -12.06 -5.69
N SER A 172 2.73 -13.07 -5.08
CA SER A 172 4.11 -13.46 -5.38
C SER A 172 4.25 -13.96 -6.82
N LEU A 173 3.31 -14.78 -7.30
CA LEU A 173 3.28 -15.23 -8.71
C LEU A 173 3.19 -14.05 -9.68
N ARG A 174 2.30 -13.08 -9.40
CA ARG A 174 2.17 -11.88 -10.23
C ARG A 174 3.44 -11.02 -10.24
N LEU A 175 4.09 -10.91 -9.08
CA LEU A 175 5.35 -10.18 -8.96
C LEU A 175 6.46 -10.84 -9.77
N LEU A 176 6.52 -12.16 -9.74
CA LEU A 176 7.48 -12.96 -10.50
C LEU A 176 7.33 -12.73 -12.01
N GLU A 177 6.09 -12.71 -12.51
CA GLU A 177 5.79 -12.41 -13.92
C GLU A 177 6.20 -10.97 -14.31
N LEU A 178 5.83 -9.97 -13.52
CA LEU A 178 6.18 -8.56 -13.79
C LEU A 178 7.69 -8.32 -13.76
N CYS A 179 8.38 -9.02 -12.87
CA CYS A 179 9.78 -8.78 -12.58
C CYS A 179 10.71 -9.77 -13.29
N PHE A 180 10.27 -10.54 -14.29
CA PHE A 180 11.17 -11.48 -14.98
C PHE A 180 12.19 -10.78 -15.91
N PRO A 181 13.49 -11.17 -15.93
CA PRO A 181 14.18 -12.00 -14.94
C PRO A 181 14.44 -11.22 -13.63
N LEU A 182 14.04 -11.82 -12.50
CA LEU A 182 13.96 -11.15 -11.21
C LEU A 182 15.30 -10.62 -10.67
N PRO A 183 16.41 -11.38 -10.70
CA PRO A 183 17.66 -10.95 -10.08
C PRO A 183 18.17 -9.62 -10.66
N LYS A 184 18.16 -9.49 -12.00
CA LYS A 184 18.59 -8.27 -12.69
C LYS A 184 17.73 -7.06 -12.34
N LYS A 185 16.41 -7.27 -12.25
CA LYS A 185 15.46 -6.20 -11.93
C LYS A 185 15.53 -5.79 -10.46
N LEU A 186 15.77 -6.73 -9.54
CA LEU A 186 16.01 -6.41 -8.13
C LEU A 186 17.34 -5.70 -7.93
N GLU A 187 18.40 -6.10 -8.64
CA GLU A 187 19.67 -5.38 -8.63
C GLU A 187 19.52 -3.95 -9.14
N LEU A 188 18.78 -3.76 -10.25
CA LEU A 188 18.43 -2.42 -10.74
C LEU A 188 17.66 -1.61 -9.67
N LEU A 189 16.67 -2.21 -9.02
CA LEU A 189 15.94 -1.54 -7.93
C LEU A 189 16.86 -1.14 -6.79
N ARG A 190 17.77 -2.03 -6.36
CA ARG A 190 18.77 -1.75 -5.32
C ARG A 190 19.72 -0.61 -5.73
N GLN A 191 20.19 -0.59 -6.97
CA GLN A 191 21.07 0.46 -7.51
C GLN A 191 20.41 1.85 -7.51
N TYR A 192 19.11 1.91 -7.81
CA TYR A 192 18.35 3.17 -7.84
C TYR A 192 17.68 3.49 -6.50
N THR A 193 17.80 2.62 -5.50
CA THR A 193 17.32 2.88 -4.15
C THR A 193 18.19 3.93 -3.47
N VAL A 194 17.55 4.90 -2.83
CA VAL A 194 18.21 5.85 -1.94
C VAL A 194 17.89 5.49 -0.48
N THR A 195 18.90 5.58 0.37
CA THR A 195 18.79 5.40 1.82
C THR A 195 18.83 6.76 2.51
N ASN A 196 18.23 6.84 3.71
CA ASN A 196 18.44 7.99 4.60
C ASN A 196 19.86 7.99 5.17
#